data_AF-A0A520YX64-F1
#
_entry.id   AF-A0A520YX64-F1
#
_cell.length_a   1.000
_cell.length_b   1.000
_cell.length_c   1.000
_cell.angle_alpha   90.00
_cell.angle_beta   90.00
_cell.angle_gamma   90.00
#
_symmetry.space_group_name_H-M   'P 1'
#
loop_
_entity.id
_entity.type
_entity.pdbx_description
1 polymer ?
#
loop_
_entity_poly.entity_id
_entity_poly.type
_entity_poly.pdbx_seq_one_letter_code
_entity_poly.pdbx_strand_id
1 'polypeptide(L)'
;MIKNKMKYFFISLGIIAPVFSVAIHLRSGSASTQPAAKEVNTEMKSSQKKKKPVSFTKDILPLFVKPKKQGKSLSIPCIKCHFSSLTRESNGIPENAIAELSMGSYKDIIAGAEAGTEPIIDTNDPKKSLLLQRLEGEGEDLGLYDGRMPYGGPFFTKKEIATIRKWIEEGAKDDTPPPDFNRDVLPLFTTSVNGSTPCSLCHYNNNSATSRERSQSQACMDLSGWEGIISGAEGSLHESLIDLDYPANSLILKRLRGQDLADNVHRMPFDGPYFTEYEIQKIESWIAGGAKGPNGEDPSEADISGAGECYGGSGSGGGNNSN
;
A
#
# COMPACT_ATOMS: atom_id res chain seq x y z
N MET A 1 26.65 -9.58 -39.72
CA MET A 1 27.86 -9.26 -38.94
C MET A 1 27.34 -8.60 -37.67
N ILE A 2 27.45 -9.11 -36.44
CA ILE A 2 28.53 -9.82 -35.73
C ILE A 2 27.85 -10.72 -34.67
N LYS A 3 28.26 -12.00 -34.59
CA LYS A 3 27.88 -12.92 -33.50
C LYS A 3 28.93 -12.78 -32.39
N ASN A 4 28.53 -12.46 -31.16
CA ASN A 4 29.46 -12.42 -30.03
C ASN A 4 29.37 -13.72 -29.22
N LYS A 5 30.49 -14.44 -29.13
CA LYS A 5 30.69 -15.65 -28.32
C LYS A 5 31.27 -15.25 -26.97
N MET A 6 30.60 -15.54 -25.86
CA MET A 6 31.27 -15.55 -24.55
C MET A 6 31.70 -16.98 -24.19
N LYS A 7 32.99 -17.09 -23.83
CA LYS A 7 33.66 -18.31 -23.37
C LYS A 7 33.46 -18.44 -21.86
N TYR A 8 33.01 -19.61 -21.41
CA TYR A 8 33.02 -20.00 -19.99
C TYR A 8 34.39 -20.58 -19.64
N PHE A 9 35.01 -20.05 -18.58
CA PHE A 9 36.25 -20.57 -18.01
C PHE A 9 35.89 -21.34 -16.73
N PHE A 10 36.14 -22.65 -16.73
CA PHE A 10 35.99 -23.54 -15.58
C PHE A 10 37.17 -23.31 -14.61
N ILE A 11 36.89 -23.08 -13.33
CA ILE A 11 37.90 -23.12 -12.26
C ILE A 11 37.64 -24.39 -11.44
N SER A 12 38.62 -25.29 -11.45
CA SER A 12 38.66 -26.55 -10.73
C SER A 12 38.98 -26.36 -9.25
N LEU A 13 38.18 -26.98 -8.38
CA LEU A 13 38.41 -27.13 -6.94
C LEU A 13 39.61 -28.07 -6.69
N GLY A 14 40.63 -27.59 -5.97
CA GLY A 14 41.75 -28.39 -5.48
C GLY A 14 41.67 -28.57 -3.96
N ILE A 15 41.49 -29.81 -3.53
CA ILE A 15 41.47 -30.28 -2.14
C ILE A 15 42.92 -30.40 -1.64
N ILE A 16 43.26 -29.75 -0.52
CA ILE A 16 44.45 -30.10 0.28
C ILE A 16 44.08 -30.00 1.76
N ALA A 17 44.08 -31.15 2.44
CA ALA A 17 44.12 -31.26 3.90
C ALA A 17 45.58 -31.35 4.37
N PRO A 18 45.86 -30.89 5.60
CA PRO A 18 46.86 -31.59 6.40
C PRO A 18 46.36 -31.93 7.80
N VAL A 19 46.70 -33.17 8.17
CA VAL A 19 46.70 -33.75 9.52
C VAL A 19 47.91 -33.19 10.28
N PHE A 20 47.76 -32.83 11.56
CA PHE A 20 48.50 -33.43 12.70
C PHE A 20 48.52 -32.58 13.98
N SER A 21 48.35 -33.33 15.08
CA SER A 21 49.00 -33.21 16.39
C SER A 21 48.45 -32.20 17.40
N VAL A 22 47.63 -32.79 18.29
CA VAL A 22 47.43 -32.45 19.69
C VAL A 22 48.77 -32.42 20.44
N ALA A 23 49.02 -31.33 21.15
CA ALA A 23 49.98 -31.29 22.25
C ALA A 23 49.30 -30.68 23.48
N ILE A 24 48.99 -31.55 24.45
CA ILE A 24 48.52 -31.17 25.78
C ILE A 24 49.78 -30.84 26.60
N HIS A 25 49.86 -29.61 27.12
CA HIS A 25 50.79 -29.27 28.19
C HIS A 25 50.02 -28.81 29.42
N LEU A 26 49.90 -29.74 30.35
CA LEU A 26 49.61 -29.48 31.76
C LEU A 26 50.81 -28.75 32.36
N ARG A 27 50.59 -27.56 32.93
CA ARG A 27 51.53 -26.93 33.85
C ARG A 27 50.78 -26.47 35.10
N SER A 28 51.07 -27.17 36.19
CA SER A 28 50.75 -26.78 37.56
C SER A 28 51.67 -25.66 38.04
N GLY A 29 51.18 -24.79 38.94
CA GLY A 29 52.05 -24.19 39.96
C GLY A 29 51.87 -22.70 40.23
N SER A 30 51.19 -22.44 41.36
CA SER A 30 51.50 -21.44 42.39
C SER A 30 51.19 -19.95 42.18
N ALA A 31 50.46 -19.49 43.20
CA ALA A 31 50.05 -18.13 43.49
C ALA A 31 51.22 -17.20 43.80
N SER A 32 51.05 -15.92 43.43
CA SER A 32 51.70 -14.79 44.09
C SER A 32 50.67 -13.69 44.28
N THR A 33 50.50 -13.32 45.54
CA THR A 33 49.62 -12.30 46.11
C THR A 33 50.05 -10.89 45.73
N GLN A 34 49.12 -10.06 45.25
CA GLN A 34 49.18 -8.60 45.35
C GLN A 34 47.84 -8.05 45.88
N PRO A 35 47.87 -6.95 46.65
CA PRO A 35 46.80 -6.57 47.56
C PRO A 35 45.62 -5.91 46.87
N ALA A 36 44.43 -6.20 47.40
CA ALA A 36 43.15 -5.67 46.96
C ALA A 36 43.07 -4.14 47.09
N ALA A 37 43.00 -3.46 45.95
CA ALA A 37 42.44 -2.12 45.87
C ALA A 37 40.91 -2.25 45.97
N LYS A 38 40.31 -1.56 46.94
CA LYS A 38 38.85 -1.39 47.06
C LYS A 38 38.35 -0.59 45.87
N GLU A 39 37.85 -1.27 44.84
CA GLU A 39 36.93 -0.63 43.91
C GLU A 39 35.53 -0.62 44.51
N VAL A 40 35.08 0.60 44.82
CA VAL A 40 33.71 0.90 45.21
C VAL A 40 32.83 0.62 44.00
N ASN A 41 32.12 -0.51 44.02
CA ASN A 41 31.02 -0.79 43.11
C ASN A 41 29.93 0.27 43.32
N THR A 42 30.04 1.37 42.60
CA THR A 42 28.94 2.30 42.42
C THR A 42 28.07 1.72 41.33
N GLU A 43 27.09 0.92 41.75
CA GLU A 43 26.02 0.41 40.90
C GLU A 43 25.23 1.62 40.38
N MET A 44 25.67 2.18 39.24
CA MET A 44 24.91 3.15 38.47
C MET A 44 23.69 2.42 37.93
N LYS A 45 22.58 2.48 38.68
CA LYS A 45 21.24 2.18 38.18
C LYS A 45 20.91 3.16 37.05
N SER A 46 21.36 2.81 35.84
CA SER A 46 20.87 3.39 34.60
C SER A 46 19.40 3.00 34.46
N SER A 47 18.53 3.85 34.98
CA SER A 47 17.11 3.79 34.72
C SER A 47 16.87 4.31 33.30
N GLN A 48 17.26 3.51 32.29
CA GLN A 48 16.83 3.73 30.92
C GLN A 48 15.32 3.55 30.88
N LYS A 49 14.60 4.68 30.97
CA LYS A 49 13.18 4.77 30.67
C LYS A 49 13.00 4.19 29.26
N LYS A 50 12.52 2.94 29.15
CA LYS A 50 12.34 2.25 27.86
C LYS A 50 11.59 3.19 26.93
N LYS A 51 12.27 3.69 25.89
CA LYS A 51 11.65 4.55 24.89
C LYS A 51 10.55 3.75 24.22
N LYS A 52 9.36 4.36 24.07
CA LYS A 52 8.22 3.73 23.42
C LYS A 52 8.63 3.26 22.00
N PRO A 53 8.23 2.04 21.57
CA PRO A 53 8.48 1.58 20.21
C PRO A 53 7.75 2.48 19.21
N VAL A 54 8.29 2.57 17.99
CA VAL A 54 7.69 3.30 16.87
C VAL A 54 6.55 2.48 16.29
N SER A 55 5.38 3.10 16.15
CA SER A 55 4.19 2.50 15.54
C SER A 55 4.22 2.72 14.03
N PHE A 56 4.09 1.66 13.24
CA PHE A 56 4.00 1.84 11.79
C PHE A 56 2.77 2.69 11.42
N THR A 57 1.61 2.29 11.94
CA THR A 57 0.32 2.90 11.62
C THR A 57 0.24 4.37 12.04
N LYS A 58 0.83 4.73 13.20
CA LYS A 58 0.69 6.08 13.78
C LYS A 58 1.85 7.00 13.45
N ASP A 59 3.07 6.48 13.38
CA ASP A 59 4.28 7.29 13.28
C ASP A 59 4.91 7.25 11.89
N ILE A 60 4.75 6.16 11.13
CA ILE A 60 5.42 5.95 9.83
C ILE A 60 4.48 6.19 8.66
N LEU A 61 3.38 5.43 8.57
CA LEU A 61 2.45 5.48 7.45
C LEU A 61 1.96 6.91 7.13
N PRO A 62 1.60 7.78 8.10
CA PRO A 62 1.19 9.14 7.82
C PRO A 62 2.24 9.98 7.10
N LEU A 63 3.53 9.67 7.24
CA LEU A 63 4.61 10.40 6.57
C LEU A 63 4.62 10.14 5.05
N PHE A 64 4.13 8.98 4.61
CA PHE A 64 4.10 8.59 3.19
C PHE A 64 2.79 8.94 2.49
N VAL A 65 1.68 8.97 3.24
CA VAL A 65 0.35 9.08 2.64
C VAL A 65 -0.31 10.45 2.78
N LYS A 66 0.19 11.32 3.67
CA LYS A 66 -0.39 12.65 3.90
C LYS A 66 0.49 13.76 3.33
N PRO A 67 -0.10 14.76 2.64
CA PRO A 67 0.64 15.95 2.26
C PRO A 67 1.07 16.72 3.52
N LYS A 68 2.28 17.26 3.49
CA LYS A 68 2.83 18.09 4.57
C LYS A 68 2.73 19.54 4.20
N LYS A 69 2.30 20.38 5.14
CA LYS A 69 2.32 21.83 4.97
C LYS A 69 3.65 22.40 5.44
N GLN A 70 4.39 23.06 4.56
CA GLN A 70 5.57 23.84 4.90
C GLN A 70 5.38 25.27 4.40
N GLY A 71 5.03 26.17 5.31
CA GLY A 71 4.62 27.54 4.96
C GLY A 71 3.35 27.53 4.10
N LYS A 72 3.45 28.06 2.88
CA LYS A 72 2.34 28.09 1.89
C LYS A 72 2.32 26.86 0.97
N SER A 73 3.36 26.05 0.96
CA SER A 73 3.46 24.87 0.08
C SER A 73 2.97 23.60 0.76
N LEU A 74 2.33 22.73 -0.02
CA LEU A 74 1.99 21.37 0.38
C LEU A 74 2.95 20.40 -0.33
N SER A 75 3.47 19.42 0.39
CA SER A 75 4.25 18.35 -0.22
C SER A 75 3.35 17.41 -1.01
N ILE A 76 3.91 16.85 -2.07
CA ILE A 76 3.33 15.68 -2.71
C ILE A 76 3.60 14.48 -1.78
N PRO A 77 2.57 13.77 -1.28
CA PRO A 77 2.78 12.57 -0.49
C PRO A 77 3.39 11.47 -1.38
N CYS A 78 4.25 10.62 -0.80
CA CYS A 78 4.94 9.54 -1.51
C CYS A 78 3.95 8.65 -2.29
N ILE A 79 2.83 8.30 -1.65
CA ILE A 79 1.80 7.46 -2.25
C ILE A 79 1.16 8.09 -3.51
N LYS A 80 1.25 9.41 -3.74
CA LYS A 80 0.70 10.00 -4.96
C LYS A 80 1.43 9.55 -6.23
N CYS A 81 2.69 9.13 -6.10
CA CYS A 81 3.49 8.62 -7.22
C CYS A 81 3.83 7.13 -7.07
N HIS A 82 3.81 6.62 -5.83
CA HIS A 82 4.08 5.23 -5.49
C HIS A 82 2.81 4.57 -4.95
N PHE A 83 1.88 4.29 -5.87
CA PHE A 83 0.58 3.69 -5.61
C PHE A 83 0.35 2.54 -6.59
N SER A 84 0.13 1.35 -6.05
CA SER A 84 0.02 0.05 -6.72
C SER A 84 1.33 -0.64 -7.09
N SER A 85 1.50 -1.82 -6.48
CA SER A 85 2.44 -2.86 -6.89
C SER A 85 1.85 -4.18 -6.43
N LEU A 86 1.05 -4.83 -7.27
CA LEU A 86 0.72 -6.23 -7.06
C LEU A 86 1.44 -7.05 -8.12
N THR A 87 2.32 -7.89 -7.62
CA THR A 87 3.38 -8.56 -8.33
C THR A 87 2.87 -9.53 -9.40
N ARG A 88 3.54 -9.48 -10.56
CA ARG A 88 3.80 -10.58 -11.51
C ARG A 88 2.65 -11.12 -12.35
N GLU A 89 1.86 -10.22 -12.95
CA GLU A 89 1.15 -10.39 -14.23
C GLU A 89 0.57 -9.01 -14.60
N SER A 90 1.38 -8.14 -15.21
CA SER A 90 0.97 -6.77 -15.58
C SER A 90 -0.01 -6.77 -16.76
N ASN A 91 -1.27 -7.13 -16.49
CA ASN A 91 -2.44 -6.79 -17.31
C ASN A 91 -3.30 -5.71 -16.60
N GLY A 92 -2.66 -4.75 -15.93
CA GLY A 92 -3.37 -3.67 -15.23
C GLY A 92 -2.56 -2.81 -14.27
N ILE A 93 -1.23 -2.77 -14.39
CA ILE A 93 -0.46 -1.74 -13.67
C ILE A 93 -0.91 -0.37 -14.23
N PRO A 94 -1.36 0.58 -13.39
CA PRO A 94 -1.47 1.96 -13.80
C PRO A 94 -0.12 2.38 -14.38
N GLU A 95 -0.04 2.78 -15.65
CA GLU A 95 1.20 3.24 -16.32
C GLU A 95 1.97 4.36 -15.56
N ASN A 96 1.41 4.84 -14.45
CA ASN A 96 1.79 6.01 -13.68
C ASN A 96 2.46 5.67 -12.33
N ALA A 97 2.53 4.40 -11.92
CA ALA A 97 3.16 3.99 -10.66
C ALA A 97 4.69 3.94 -10.81
N ILE A 98 5.40 4.84 -10.14
CA ILE A 98 6.86 4.96 -10.29
C ILE A 98 7.57 3.81 -9.58
N ALA A 99 8.51 3.19 -10.28
CA ALA A 99 9.36 2.10 -9.80
C ALA A 99 8.58 0.84 -9.35
N GLU A 100 7.33 0.68 -9.81
CA GLU A 100 6.45 -0.42 -9.40
C GLU A 100 6.45 -0.61 -7.87
N LEU A 101 6.41 0.52 -7.16
CA LEU A 101 6.47 0.61 -5.70
C LEU A 101 5.15 1.17 -5.17
N SER A 102 4.66 0.59 -4.08
CA SER A 102 3.53 1.13 -3.32
C SER A 102 3.91 1.49 -1.89
N MET A 103 3.47 2.68 -1.45
CA MET A 103 3.93 3.30 -0.19
C MET A 103 2.82 3.56 0.85
N GLY A 104 1.62 2.99 0.67
CA GLY A 104 0.52 3.25 1.59
C GLY A 104 -0.02 2.06 2.39
N SER A 105 0.68 0.93 2.38
CA SER A 105 0.45 -0.15 3.33
C SER A 105 1.78 -0.70 3.85
N TYR A 106 1.77 -1.36 5.01
CA TYR A 106 2.95 -2.05 5.51
C TYR A 106 3.43 -3.11 4.52
N LYS A 107 2.50 -3.96 4.07
CA LYS A 107 2.74 -5.08 3.16
C LYS A 107 3.45 -4.61 1.89
N ASP A 108 3.00 -3.49 1.33
CA ASP A 108 3.52 -2.95 0.08
C ASP A 108 4.93 -2.37 0.25
N ILE A 109 5.18 -1.66 1.36
CA ILE A 109 6.49 -1.08 1.68
C ILE A 109 7.53 -2.18 1.90
N ILE A 110 7.14 -3.26 2.58
CA ILE A 110 8.02 -4.40 2.82
C ILE A 110 8.23 -5.23 1.56
N ALA A 111 7.23 -5.33 0.67
CA ALA A 111 7.38 -5.99 -0.62
C ALA A 111 8.52 -5.34 -1.42
N GLY A 112 8.58 -4.01 -1.44
CA GLY A 112 9.65 -3.27 -2.10
C GLY A 112 9.30 -2.81 -3.51
N ALA A 113 10.31 -2.34 -4.25
CA ALA A 113 10.18 -1.81 -5.60
C ALA A 113 10.27 -2.94 -6.65
N GLU A 114 10.13 -2.58 -7.93
CA GLU A 114 10.19 -3.51 -9.07
C GLU A 114 9.23 -4.69 -8.89
N ALA A 115 8.00 -4.40 -8.47
CA ALA A 115 7.00 -5.43 -8.18
C ALA A 115 7.55 -6.48 -7.18
N GLY A 116 8.21 -6.01 -6.13
CA GLY A 116 8.68 -6.81 -5.01
C GLY A 116 9.99 -7.56 -5.23
N THR A 117 10.70 -7.34 -6.35
CA THR A 117 12.03 -7.95 -6.56
C THR A 117 13.16 -7.17 -5.91
N GLU A 118 12.94 -5.89 -5.59
CA GLU A 118 13.94 -5.01 -4.99
C GLU A 118 13.52 -4.55 -3.58
N PRO A 119 14.04 -5.16 -2.50
CA PRO A 119 13.73 -4.76 -1.13
C PRO A 119 14.20 -3.33 -0.85
N ILE A 120 13.32 -2.48 -0.33
CA ILE A 120 13.67 -1.10 0.04
C ILE A 120 14.01 -0.91 1.52
N ILE A 121 13.77 -1.94 2.34
CA ILE A 121 14.03 -1.99 3.78
C ILE A 121 15.04 -3.10 4.06
N ASP A 122 16.10 -2.78 4.79
CA ASP A 122 17.05 -3.72 5.37
C ASP A 122 17.04 -3.55 6.90
N THR A 123 16.44 -4.51 7.60
CA THR A 123 16.33 -4.49 9.07
C THR A 123 17.63 -4.89 9.77
N ASN A 124 18.58 -5.52 9.06
CA ASN A 124 19.88 -5.91 9.62
C ASN A 124 20.88 -4.76 9.52
N ASP A 125 20.81 -3.98 8.44
CA ASP A 125 21.62 -2.79 8.22
C ASP A 125 20.76 -1.63 7.69
N PRO A 126 20.16 -0.82 8.57
CA PRO A 126 19.32 0.31 8.17
C PRO A 126 20.02 1.30 7.23
N LYS A 127 21.36 1.40 7.22
CA LYS A 127 22.07 2.30 6.29
C LYS A 127 22.02 1.81 4.85
N LYS A 128 21.79 0.52 4.63
CA LYS A 128 21.61 -0.09 3.31
C LYS A 128 20.17 -0.05 2.82
N SER A 129 19.21 0.33 3.68
CA SER A 129 17.82 0.48 3.27
C SER A 129 17.72 1.56 2.18
N LEU A 130 17.31 1.16 0.98
CA LEU A 130 17.11 2.08 -0.15
C LEU A 130 16.17 3.23 0.22
N LEU A 131 15.13 2.95 1.02
CA LEU A 131 14.23 3.99 1.52
C LEU A 131 14.98 5.13 2.23
N LEU A 132 15.92 4.81 3.12
CA LEU A 132 16.67 5.82 3.87
C LEU A 132 17.66 6.57 2.96
N GLN A 133 18.35 5.85 2.07
CA GLN A 133 19.23 6.43 1.07
C GLN A 133 18.49 7.47 0.21
N ARG A 134 17.32 7.13 -0.33
CA ARG A 134 16.49 8.05 -1.13
C ARG A 134 16.00 9.25 -0.32
N LEU A 135 15.61 9.08 0.95
CA LEU A 135 15.17 10.21 1.79
C LEU A 135 16.32 11.17 2.19
N GLU A 136 17.52 10.64 2.34
CA GLU A 136 18.73 11.40 2.68
C GLU A 136 19.41 12.01 1.44
N GLY A 137 19.14 11.47 0.25
CA GLY A 137 19.81 11.85 -0.99
C GLY A 137 21.20 11.21 -1.10
N GLU A 138 21.34 10.01 -0.54
CA GLU A 138 22.55 9.19 -0.54
C GLU A 138 22.32 7.94 -1.42
N GLY A 139 23.38 7.23 -1.82
CA GLY A 139 23.29 6.02 -2.64
C GLY A 139 24.26 6.01 -3.84
N GLU A 140 24.56 4.83 -4.37
CA GLU A 140 25.48 4.65 -5.51
C GLU A 140 24.83 4.96 -6.87
N ASP A 141 23.50 4.92 -6.95
CA ASP A 141 22.73 5.15 -8.17
C ASP A 141 21.75 6.33 -8.00
N LEU A 142 22.30 7.55 -7.97
CA LEU A 142 21.54 8.81 -7.95
C LEU A 142 21.48 9.40 -9.37
N GLY A 143 20.90 8.64 -10.31
CA GLY A 143 20.58 9.14 -11.65
C GLY A 143 19.66 10.36 -11.65
N LEU A 144 19.40 10.93 -12.84
CA LEU A 144 18.53 12.11 -13.04
C LEU A 144 17.13 11.96 -12.41
N TYR A 145 16.64 10.73 -12.25
CA TYR A 145 15.33 10.40 -11.69
C TYR A 145 15.37 9.75 -10.29
N ASP A 146 16.57 9.43 -9.80
CA ASP A 146 16.78 8.66 -8.57
C ASP A 146 17.27 9.55 -7.40
N GLY A 147 17.06 10.86 -7.54
CA GLY A 147 17.46 11.86 -6.56
C GLY A 147 16.73 11.76 -5.22
N ARG A 148 17.04 12.72 -4.34
CA ARG A 148 16.44 12.79 -3.00
C ARG A 148 14.92 12.89 -3.05
N MET A 149 14.24 12.06 -2.26
CA MET A 149 12.79 12.04 -2.14
C MET A 149 12.26 12.84 -0.93
N PRO A 150 11.06 13.45 -1.02
CA PRO A 150 10.21 13.57 -2.20
C PRO A 150 10.84 14.42 -3.29
N TYR A 151 10.62 14.04 -4.55
CA TYR A 151 11.16 14.77 -5.70
C TYR A 151 10.74 16.24 -5.68
N GLY A 152 11.71 17.16 -5.80
CA GLY A 152 11.47 18.61 -5.73
C GLY A 152 11.15 19.16 -4.34
N GLY A 153 11.04 18.30 -3.32
CA GLY A 153 10.72 18.67 -1.94
C GLY A 153 9.26 19.08 -1.69
N PRO A 154 8.95 19.57 -0.48
CA PRO A 154 9.84 19.67 0.67
C PRO A 154 10.31 18.31 1.18
N PHE A 155 11.57 18.23 1.59
CA PHE A 155 12.17 17.00 2.12
C PHE A 155 11.73 16.70 3.55
N PHE A 156 11.96 15.44 3.95
CA PHE A 156 11.75 15.01 5.32
C PHE A 156 12.77 15.71 6.24
N THR A 157 12.31 16.07 7.42
CA THR A 157 13.17 16.62 8.47
C THR A 157 14.05 15.52 9.04
N LYS A 158 15.20 15.90 9.63
CA LYS A 158 16.08 14.94 10.32
C LYS A 158 15.34 14.11 11.38
N LYS A 159 14.33 14.69 12.05
CA LYS A 159 13.52 14.00 13.06
C LYS A 159 12.62 12.92 12.45
N GLU A 160 12.01 13.18 11.30
CA GLU A 160 11.16 12.21 10.59
C GLU A 160 12.01 11.07 10.04
N ILE A 161 13.14 11.39 9.39
CA ILE A 161 14.10 10.37 8.92
C ILE A 161 14.60 9.53 10.10
N ALA A 162 14.92 10.15 11.24
CA ALA A 162 15.31 9.41 12.45
C ALA A 162 14.18 8.53 13.01
N THR A 163 12.91 8.91 12.80
CA THR A 163 11.75 8.09 13.22
C THR A 163 11.62 6.86 12.32
N ILE A 164 11.75 7.03 11.00
CA ILE A 164 11.77 5.93 10.03
C ILE A 164 12.94 4.99 10.31
N ARG A 165 14.15 5.54 10.48
CA ARG A 165 15.34 4.75 10.83
C ARG A 165 15.15 3.94 12.10
N LYS A 166 14.61 4.56 13.15
CA LYS A 166 14.32 3.86 14.42
C LYS A 166 13.31 2.72 14.22
N TRP A 167 12.27 2.92 13.41
CA TRP A 167 11.31 1.85 13.10
C TRP A 167 12.00 0.67 12.39
N ILE A 168 12.88 0.92 11.41
CA ILE A 168 13.66 -0.12 10.73
C ILE A 168 14.59 -0.85 11.73
N GLU A 169 15.31 -0.11 12.58
CA GLU A 169 16.17 -0.65 13.65
C GLU A 169 15.39 -1.50 14.67
N GLU A 170 14.12 -1.17 14.93
CA GLU A 170 13.21 -1.94 15.79
C GLU A 170 12.64 -3.19 15.10
N GLY A 171 13.08 -3.48 13.87
CA GLY A 171 12.70 -4.62 13.05
C GLY A 171 11.55 -4.35 12.11
N ALA A 172 11.27 -3.09 11.76
CA ALA A 172 10.21 -2.66 10.86
C ALA A 172 8.89 -3.39 11.14
N LYS A 173 8.36 -3.28 12.36
CA LYS A 173 7.19 -4.05 12.80
C LYS A 173 5.89 -3.47 12.26
N ASP A 174 4.96 -4.35 11.91
CA ASP A 174 3.58 -3.99 11.57
C ASP A 174 2.71 -3.96 12.83
N ASP A 175 1.91 -2.91 12.96
CA ASP A 175 0.84 -2.79 13.95
C ASP A 175 -0.49 -2.36 13.32
N THR A 176 -0.60 -2.51 12.00
CA THR A 176 -1.80 -2.18 11.23
C THR A 176 -2.90 -3.19 11.54
N PRO A 177 -4.11 -2.76 11.92
CA PRO A 177 -5.24 -3.68 12.01
C PRO A 177 -5.60 -4.23 10.62
N PRO A 178 -6.16 -5.44 10.52
CA PRO A 178 -6.71 -5.94 9.26
C PRO A 178 -7.70 -4.93 8.65
N PRO A 179 -7.78 -4.84 7.30
CA PRO A 179 -8.79 -4.02 6.63
C PRO A 179 -10.19 -4.36 7.10
N ASP A 180 -11.00 -3.34 7.36
CA ASP A 180 -12.37 -3.49 7.85
C ASP A 180 -13.33 -2.68 6.99
N PHE A 181 -14.43 -3.31 6.54
CA PHE A 181 -15.35 -2.65 5.62
C PHE A 181 -15.98 -1.39 6.22
N ASN A 182 -16.48 -1.45 7.46
CA ASN A 182 -17.18 -0.34 8.10
C ASN A 182 -16.26 0.82 8.46
N ARG A 183 -15.02 0.53 8.85
CA ARG A 183 -14.02 1.52 9.23
C ARG A 183 -13.33 2.15 8.01
N ASP A 184 -12.93 1.33 7.05
CA ASP A 184 -11.97 1.73 6.02
C ASP A 184 -12.61 2.02 4.65
N VAL A 185 -13.71 1.34 4.32
CA VAL A 185 -14.32 1.33 2.97
C VAL A 185 -15.66 2.05 2.93
N LEU A 186 -16.65 1.65 3.73
CA LEU A 186 -18.01 2.20 3.71
C LEU A 186 -18.04 3.73 3.81
N PRO A 187 -17.25 4.39 4.70
CA PRO A 187 -17.26 5.84 4.78
C PRO A 187 -16.77 6.52 3.50
N LEU A 188 -15.93 5.85 2.69
CA LEU A 188 -15.45 6.39 1.43
C LEU A 188 -16.58 6.55 0.41
N PHE A 189 -17.61 5.71 0.47
CA PHE A 189 -18.74 5.77 -0.46
C PHE A 189 -19.96 6.50 0.10
N THR A 190 -20.13 6.52 1.42
CA THR A 190 -21.35 7.03 2.07
C THR A 190 -21.19 8.42 2.70
N THR A 191 -19.97 8.94 2.78
CA THR A 191 -19.70 10.27 3.34
C THR A 191 -18.98 11.17 2.33
N SER A 192 -18.98 12.47 2.59
CA SER A 192 -18.22 13.42 1.77
C SER A 192 -16.73 13.29 2.10
N VAL A 193 -15.93 12.94 1.09
CA VAL A 193 -14.48 12.75 1.22
C VAL A 193 -13.78 13.81 0.38
N ASN A 194 -12.88 14.60 1.00
CA ASN A 194 -12.21 15.72 0.34
C ASN A 194 -13.17 16.75 -0.29
N GLY A 195 -14.41 16.84 0.19
CA GLY A 195 -15.46 17.71 -0.36
C GLY A 195 -16.25 17.11 -1.51
N SER A 196 -16.10 15.81 -1.77
CA SER A 196 -16.86 15.11 -2.81
C SER A 196 -18.32 14.91 -2.42
N THR A 197 -19.18 14.79 -3.42
CA THR A 197 -20.51 14.22 -3.23
C THR A 197 -20.37 12.75 -2.85
N PRO A 198 -20.97 12.28 -1.73
CA PRO A 198 -20.97 10.87 -1.38
C PRO A 198 -21.50 10.03 -2.55
N CYS A 199 -20.79 8.95 -2.88
CA CYS A 199 -21.15 8.06 -3.98
C CYS A 199 -22.57 7.50 -3.81
N SER A 200 -22.96 7.19 -2.56
CA SER A 200 -24.29 6.69 -2.22
C SER A 200 -25.44 7.68 -2.42
N LEU A 201 -25.18 8.95 -2.76
CA LEU A 201 -26.28 9.87 -3.14
C LEU A 201 -26.71 9.69 -4.60
N CYS A 202 -25.84 9.09 -5.41
CA CYS A 202 -26.12 8.77 -6.81
C CYS A 202 -26.16 7.25 -7.03
N HIS A 203 -25.38 6.45 -6.32
CA HIS A 203 -25.34 5.00 -6.47
C HIS A 203 -25.97 4.35 -5.24
N TYR A 204 -27.30 4.32 -5.20
CA TYR A 204 -28.07 3.74 -4.11
C TYR A 204 -29.20 2.88 -4.64
N ASN A 205 -29.67 1.97 -3.80
CA ASN A 205 -30.92 1.27 -4.03
C ASN A 205 -32.09 2.06 -3.44
N ASN A 206 -33.05 2.46 -4.27
CA ASN A 206 -34.30 3.09 -3.86
C ASN A 206 -35.29 2.03 -3.36
N ASN A 207 -35.04 1.49 -2.16
CA ASN A 207 -35.91 0.49 -1.50
C ASN A 207 -37.33 0.97 -1.12
N SER A 208 -37.93 1.93 -1.84
CA SER A 208 -39.39 2.02 -1.84
C SER A 208 -39.92 0.75 -2.48
N ALA A 209 -40.80 0.03 -1.78
CA ALA A 209 -41.32 -1.27 -2.21
C ALA A 209 -42.04 -1.25 -3.58
N THR A 210 -42.25 -0.06 -4.16
CA THR A 210 -42.82 0.16 -5.49
C THR A 210 -41.79 0.49 -6.57
N SER A 211 -40.52 0.69 -6.22
CA SER A 211 -39.47 1.10 -7.14
C SER A 211 -38.17 0.32 -6.88
N ARG A 212 -38.18 -1.01 -6.92
CA ARG A 212 -36.94 -1.83 -6.94
C ARG A 212 -36.09 -1.63 -8.22
N GLU A 213 -36.27 -0.50 -8.87
CA GLU A 213 -35.69 -0.15 -10.17
C GLU A 213 -34.45 0.69 -9.89
N ARG A 214 -33.28 0.08 -10.09
CA ARG A 214 -32.04 0.84 -10.15
C ARG A 214 -32.01 1.65 -11.45
N SER A 215 -31.64 2.92 -11.37
CA SER A 215 -31.58 3.76 -12.56
C SER A 215 -30.37 3.41 -13.42
N GLN A 216 -30.59 3.28 -14.73
CA GLN A 216 -29.51 3.15 -15.72
C GLN A 216 -28.57 4.36 -15.71
N SER A 217 -29.07 5.56 -15.36
CA SER A 217 -28.25 6.78 -15.23
C SER A 217 -27.22 6.71 -14.09
N GLN A 218 -27.31 5.68 -13.24
CA GLN A 218 -26.46 5.45 -12.07
C GLN A 218 -25.72 4.10 -12.16
N ALA A 219 -25.59 3.56 -13.38
CA ALA A 219 -24.98 2.27 -13.69
C ALA A 219 -25.60 1.08 -12.94
N CYS A 220 -26.83 1.23 -12.43
CA CYS A 220 -27.49 0.17 -11.69
C CYS A 220 -26.72 -0.38 -10.48
N MET A 221 -26.05 0.51 -9.77
CA MET A 221 -25.12 0.15 -8.70
C MET A 221 -25.61 0.67 -7.35
N ASP A 222 -25.32 -0.08 -6.28
CA ASP A 222 -25.56 0.35 -4.91
C ASP A 222 -24.24 0.38 -4.13
N LEU A 223 -23.79 1.58 -3.76
CA LEU A 223 -22.58 1.81 -2.97
C LEU A 223 -22.89 2.20 -1.51
N SER A 224 -24.14 2.00 -1.06
CA SER A 224 -24.58 2.35 0.29
C SER A 224 -24.27 1.29 1.35
N GLY A 225 -23.88 0.09 0.93
CA GLY A 225 -23.62 -1.05 1.81
C GLY A 225 -22.73 -2.10 1.15
N TRP A 226 -22.31 -3.10 1.94
CA TRP A 226 -21.42 -4.16 1.50
C TRP A 226 -22.08 -5.02 0.42
N GLU A 227 -23.30 -5.49 0.67
CA GLU A 227 -24.08 -6.33 -0.24
C GLU A 227 -24.31 -5.64 -1.59
N GLY A 228 -24.55 -4.32 -1.57
CA GLY A 228 -24.68 -3.51 -2.78
C GLY A 228 -23.42 -3.53 -3.64
N ILE A 229 -22.25 -3.36 -3.02
CA ILE A 229 -20.94 -3.37 -3.69
C ILE A 229 -20.64 -4.77 -4.25
N ILE A 230 -20.91 -5.82 -3.47
CA ILE A 230 -20.72 -7.21 -3.92
C ILE A 230 -21.66 -7.55 -5.08
N SER A 231 -22.88 -6.99 -5.10
CA SER A 231 -23.87 -7.29 -6.14
C SER A 231 -23.49 -6.81 -7.56
N GLY A 232 -22.53 -5.88 -7.68
CA GLY A 232 -22.07 -5.41 -8.99
C GLY A 232 -22.82 -4.19 -9.54
N ALA A 233 -22.56 -3.89 -10.81
CA ALA A 233 -23.27 -2.92 -11.64
C ALA A 233 -24.09 -3.62 -12.74
N GLU A 234 -24.90 -2.84 -13.47
CA GLU A 234 -25.69 -3.26 -14.65
C GLU A 234 -26.76 -4.34 -14.42
N GLY A 235 -27.18 -4.58 -13.16
CA GLY A 235 -28.27 -5.50 -12.86
C GLY A 235 -27.97 -6.94 -13.28
N SER A 236 -28.78 -7.53 -14.17
CA SER A 236 -28.71 -8.95 -14.57
C SER A 236 -27.55 -9.31 -15.51
N LEU A 237 -26.81 -8.31 -16.01
CA LEU A 237 -25.55 -8.53 -16.75
C LEU A 237 -24.34 -8.69 -15.82
N HIS A 238 -24.49 -8.35 -14.53
CA HIS A 238 -23.52 -8.55 -13.44
C HIS A 238 -22.09 -8.11 -13.79
N GLU A 239 -21.89 -6.82 -14.12
CA GLU A 239 -20.53 -6.30 -14.17
C GLU A 239 -19.98 -6.23 -12.75
N SER A 240 -19.03 -7.11 -12.43
CA SER A 240 -18.45 -7.19 -11.09
C SER A 240 -17.65 -5.93 -10.78
N LEU A 241 -17.94 -5.28 -9.65
CA LEU A 241 -17.20 -4.09 -9.22
C LEU A 241 -15.82 -4.44 -8.66
N ILE A 242 -15.70 -5.63 -8.09
CA ILE A 242 -14.52 -6.14 -7.42
C ILE A 242 -13.98 -7.36 -8.16
N ASP A 243 -12.67 -7.45 -8.25
CA ASP A 243 -11.93 -8.60 -8.72
C ASP A 243 -11.09 -9.11 -7.55
N LEU A 244 -11.46 -10.27 -6.99
CA LEU A 244 -10.80 -10.85 -5.81
C LEU A 244 -9.44 -11.45 -6.16
N ASP A 245 -9.28 -11.93 -7.39
CA ASP A 245 -8.03 -12.55 -7.86
C ASP A 245 -7.01 -11.46 -8.20
N TYR A 246 -7.49 -10.37 -8.80
CA TYR A 246 -6.67 -9.23 -9.20
C TYR A 246 -7.25 -7.91 -8.67
N PRO A 247 -7.03 -7.58 -7.37
CA PRO A 247 -7.62 -6.39 -6.74
C PRO A 247 -7.44 -5.10 -7.53
N ALA A 248 -6.24 -4.85 -8.08
CA ALA A 248 -5.93 -3.67 -8.88
C ALA A 248 -6.79 -3.53 -10.16
N ASN A 249 -7.31 -4.64 -10.69
CA ASN A 249 -8.17 -4.68 -11.88
C ASN A 249 -9.65 -4.43 -11.57
N SER A 250 -10.02 -4.37 -10.30
CA SER A 250 -11.40 -4.10 -9.86
C SER A 250 -11.94 -2.84 -10.53
N LEU A 251 -13.11 -2.94 -11.15
CA LEU A 251 -13.76 -1.84 -11.86
C LEU A 251 -13.92 -0.61 -10.96
N ILE A 252 -14.27 -0.80 -9.68
CA ILE A 252 -14.40 0.29 -8.72
C ILE A 252 -13.09 1.10 -8.60
N LEU A 253 -11.93 0.44 -8.57
CA LEU A 253 -10.64 1.13 -8.47
C LEU A 253 -10.30 1.85 -9.78
N LYS A 254 -10.56 1.22 -10.93
CA LYS A 254 -10.36 1.84 -12.25
C LYS A 254 -11.18 3.12 -12.40
N ARG A 255 -12.45 3.11 -11.97
CA ARG A 255 -13.33 4.30 -11.99
C ARG A 255 -12.84 5.41 -11.05
N LEU A 256 -12.37 5.07 -9.85
CA LEU A 256 -11.84 6.05 -8.89
C LEU A 256 -10.52 6.68 -9.35
N ARG A 257 -9.69 5.93 -10.08
CA ARG A 257 -8.43 6.42 -10.67
C ARG A 257 -8.61 7.12 -12.01
N GLY A 258 -9.72 6.87 -12.70
CA GLY A 258 -9.97 7.37 -14.05
C GLY A 258 -9.17 6.59 -15.10
N GLN A 259 -9.07 5.28 -14.94
CA GLN A 259 -8.39 4.36 -15.85
C GLN A 259 -9.39 3.72 -16.81
N ASP A 260 -8.90 3.25 -17.94
CA ASP A 260 -9.68 2.58 -18.99
C ASP A 260 -10.92 3.40 -19.41
N LEU A 261 -10.77 4.73 -19.48
CA LEU A 261 -11.84 5.62 -19.91
C LEU A 261 -12.06 5.49 -21.42
N ALA A 262 -12.94 4.57 -21.83
CA ALA A 262 -13.56 4.59 -23.15
C ALA A 262 -14.47 5.83 -23.31
N ASP A 263 -14.93 6.12 -24.53
CA ASP A 263 -15.82 7.26 -24.79
C ASP A 263 -17.06 7.24 -23.85
N ASN A 264 -17.29 8.35 -23.13
CA ASN A 264 -18.32 8.55 -22.10
C ASN A 264 -18.10 7.86 -20.73
N VAL A 265 -16.90 7.35 -20.45
CA VAL A 265 -16.52 6.87 -19.13
C VAL A 265 -15.84 8.01 -18.36
N HIS A 266 -16.38 8.35 -17.19
CA HIS A 266 -15.85 9.42 -16.34
C HIS A 266 -15.16 8.86 -15.09
N ARG A 267 -14.10 9.54 -14.64
CA ARG A 267 -13.52 9.30 -13.32
C ARG A 267 -14.54 9.65 -12.25
N MET A 268 -14.60 8.83 -11.20
CA MET A 268 -15.46 9.07 -10.04
C MET A 268 -14.68 9.66 -8.86
N PRO A 269 -15.29 10.54 -8.05
CA PRO A 269 -16.61 11.15 -8.23
C PRO A 269 -16.66 12.03 -9.48
N PHE A 270 -17.82 12.10 -10.13
CA PHE A 270 -18.00 12.92 -11.35
C PHE A 270 -17.59 14.37 -11.08
N ASP A 271 -16.75 14.95 -11.93
CA ASP A 271 -16.11 16.28 -11.78
C ASP A 271 -15.26 16.50 -10.51
N GLY A 272 -15.06 15.45 -9.72
CA GLY A 272 -14.33 15.49 -8.46
C GLY A 272 -15.05 16.24 -7.33
N PRO A 273 -14.33 16.63 -6.27
CA PRO A 273 -12.92 16.30 -5.99
C PRO A 273 -12.69 14.79 -5.88
N TYR A 274 -11.55 14.34 -6.39
CA TYR A 274 -11.21 12.91 -6.45
C TYR A 274 -10.61 12.39 -5.13
N PHE A 275 -10.74 11.07 -4.94
CA PHE A 275 -10.04 10.37 -3.87
C PHE A 275 -8.53 10.49 -4.03
N THR A 276 -7.85 10.57 -2.90
CA THR A 276 -6.41 10.37 -2.80
C THR A 276 -6.08 8.90 -3.05
N GLU A 277 -4.87 8.61 -3.54
CA GLU A 277 -4.44 7.22 -3.73
C GLU A 277 -4.46 6.41 -2.44
N TYR A 278 -4.31 7.06 -1.28
CA TYR A 278 -4.40 6.35 0.01
C TYR A 278 -5.82 5.90 0.31
N GLU A 279 -6.81 6.71 -0.02
CA GLU A 279 -8.21 6.32 0.14
C GLU A 279 -8.56 5.18 -0.83
N ILE A 280 -8.09 5.25 -2.08
CA ILE A 280 -8.29 4.17 -3.06
C ILE A 280 -7.60 2.89 -2.59
N GLN A 281 -6.39 2.98 -2.03
CA GLN A 281 -5.66 1.81 -1.53
C GLN A 281 -6.32 1.15 -0.31
N LYS A 282 -7.08 1.88 0.52
CA LYS A 282 -7.88 1.25 1.57
C LYS A 282 -8.91 0.28 0.98
N ILE A 283 -9.54 0.68 -0.12
CA ILE A 283 -10.49 -0.17 -0.86
C ILE A 283 -9.72 -1.36 -1.47
N GLU A 284 -8.60 -1.11 -2.14
CA GLU A 284 -7.77 -2.16 -2.74
C GLU A 284 -7.27 -3.18 -1.72
N SER A 285 -6.82 -2.73 -0.55
CA SER A 285 -6.35 -3.59 0.54
C SER A 285 -7.48 -4.44 1.13
N TRP A 286 -8.69 -3.88 1.21
CA TRP A 286 -9.87 -4.63 1.62
C TRP A 286 -10.25 -5.71 0.59
N ILE A 287 -10.21 -5.39 -0.72
CA ILE A 287 -10.43 -6.38 -1.79
C ILE A 287 -9.38 -7.48 -1.73
N ALA A 288 -8.09 -7.12 -1.63
CA ALA A 288 -6.99 -8.06 -1.48
C ALA A 288 -7.07 -8.90 -0.18
N GLY A 289 -7.79 -8.41 0.83
CA GLY A 289 -8.15 -9.12 2.05
C GLY A 289 -9.36 -10.04 1.92
N GLY A 290 -9.88 -10.25 0.72
CA GLY A 290 -11.05 -11.08 0.43
C GLY A 290 -12.39 -10.36 0.50
N ALA A 291 -12.39 -9.02 0.45
CA ALA A 291 -13.58 -8.17 0.44
C ALA A 291 -14.62 -8.52 1.52
N LYS A 292 -14.15 -8.85 2.72
CA LYS A 292 -15.00 -9.37 3.80
C LYS A 292 -16.05 -8.36 4.26
N GLY A 293 -17.21 -8.88 4.63
CA GLY A 293 -18.34 -8.09 5.13
C GLY A 293 -18.12 -7.49 6.52
N PRO A 294 -19.07 -6.69 7.01
CA PRO A 294 -19.04 -6.03 8.33
C PRO A 294 -18.73 -6.95 9.52
N ASN A 295 -19.11 -8.22 9.44
CA ASN A 295 -18.89 -9.23 10.48
C ASN A 295 -17.91 -10.33 10.04
N GLY A 296 -17.16 -10.10 8.95
CA GLY A 296 -16.18 -11.05 8.42
C GLY A 296 -16.75 -12.05 7.40
N GLU A 297 -17.97 -11.83 6.92
CA GLU A 297 -18.64 -12.65 5.92
C GLU A 297 -17.84 -12.73 4.62
N ASP A 298 -17.88 -13.88 3.96
CA ASP A 298 -17.32 -14.02 2.61
C ASP A 298 -18.23 -13.36 1.56
N PRO A 299 -17.70 -12.75 0.48
CA PRO A 299 -18.54 -12.23 -0.62
C PRO A 299 -19.55 -13.24 -1.18
N SER A 300 -19.25 -14.53 -1.14
CA SER A 300 -20.19 -15.59 -1.56
C SER A 300 -21.41 -15.74 -0.63
N GLU A 301 -21.37 -15.17 0.57
CA GLU A 301 -22.44 -15.16 1.57
C GLU A 301 -23.32 -13.90 1.48
N ALA A 302 -22.99 -12.94 0.61
CA ALA A 302 -23.74 -11.71 0.47
C ALA A 302 -25.18 -11.97 0.00
N ASP A 303 -26.17 -11.43 0.71
CA ASP A 303 -27.56 -11.45 0.26
C ASP A 303 -27.76 -10.42 -0.85
N ILE A 304 -27.47 -10.85 -2.08
CA ILE A 304 -27.67 -10.05 -3.29
C ILE A 304 -29.09 -10.18 -3.84
N SER A 305 -30.02 -10.85 -3.15
CA SER A 305 -31.41 -11.01 -3.64
C SER A 305 -32.17 -9.68 -3.73
N GLY A 306 -31.73 -8.68 -2.96
CA GLY A 306 -32.21 -7.31 -3.04
C GLY A 306 -31.65 -6.51 -4.22
N ALA A 307 -30.76 -7.11 -5.02
CA ALA A 307 -30.23 -6.49 -6.22
C ALA A 307 -31.32 -6.42 -7.29
N GLY A 308 -32.09 -5.32 -7.30
CA GLY A 308 -33.18 -5.10 -8.25
C GLY A 308 -32.74 -5.19 -9.71
N GLU A 309 -33.68 -5.59 -10.57
CA GLU A 309 -33.49 -5.67 -12.03
C GLU A 309 -33.40 -4.27 -12.66
N CYS A 310 -32.51 -4.14 -13.63
CA CYS A 310 -32.33 -2.92 -14.41
C CYS A 310 -33.24 -2.94 -15.62
N TYR A 311 -34.48 -2.51 -15.44
CA TYR A 311 -35.39 -2.38 -16.56
C TYR A 311 -34.99 -1.17 -17.41
N GLY A 312 -34.70 -1.41 -18.68
CA GLY A 312 -34.39 -0.36 -19.64
C GLY A 312 -35.55 0.62 -19.71
N GLY A 313 -35.28 1.89 -19.37
CA GLY A 313 -36.20 2.96 -19.70
C GLY A 313 -36.34 3.01 -21.21
N SER A 314 -37.51 2.64 -21.73
CA SER A 314 -37.89 2.98 -23.10
C SER A 314 -37.65 4.48 -23.26
N GLY A 315 -36.69 4.86 -24.12
CA GLY A 315 -36.34 6.25 -24.33
C GLY A 315 -37.59 7.07 -24.59
N SER A 316 -37.86 8.05 -23.74
CA SER A 316 -38.83 9.11 -23.99
C SER A 316 -38.29 10.04 -25.08
N GLY A 317 -38.12 9.51 -26.29
CA GLY A 317 -38.05 10.27 -27.53
C GLY A 317 -39.46 10.72 -27.91
N GLY A 318 -40.06 11.55 -27.06
CA GLY A 318 -41.29 12.27 -27.37
C GLY A 318 -40.99 13.37 -28.38
N GLY A 319 -40.91 13.00 -29.66
CA GLY A 319 -40.84 13.96 -30.76
C GLY A 319 -42.10 14.81 -30.78
N ASN A 320 -41.98 16.07 -30.35
CA ASN A 320 -42.98 17.10 -30.61
C ASN A 320 -42.87 17.51 -32.09
N ASN A 321 -43.52 16.75 -32.98
CA ASN A 321 -43.93 17.27 -34.27
C ASN A 321 -45.28 17.97 -34.08
N SER A 322 -45.23 19.30 -34.00
CA SER A 322 -46.41 20.14 -34.20
C SER A 322 -46.41 20.59 -35.66
N ASN A 323 -47.47 20.20 -36.39
CA ASN A 323 -47.89 20.81 -37.65
C ASN A 323 -48.27 22.28 -37.44
#